data_AF-A0A6A7A4B6-F1
#
_entry.id   AF-A0A6A7A4B6-F1
#
_cell.length_a   1.000
_cell.length_b   1.000
_cell.length_c   1.000
_cell.angle_alpha   90.00
_cell.angle_beta   90.00
_cell.angle_gamma   90.00
#
_symmetry.space_group_name_H-M   'P 1'
#
loop_
_entity.id
_entity.type
_entity.pdbx_description
1 polymer ?
#
loop_
_entity_poly.entity_id
_entity_poly.type
_entity_poly.pdbx_seq_one_letter_code
_entity_poly.pdbx_strand_id
1 'polypeptide(L)'
;MPPSCPVLQDVTTINYTLEWPQLEKPSNTTFAGTPQIDICRCGSLNKHDVGHVYERYRCSRPEIRFSTPDEELWVLQAPLGQVNLLRPANNDEIQRRREIHATAEPSAYKGKNILLLSGPCPRGRYQALATLQYLKSLPPLARQNINSLSLLIQPYEEDCSPSACGRAYLDLTHYIIEALPNFRTLCLNIWGE
;
A
#
# COMPACT_ATOMS: atom_id res chain seq x y z
N MET A 1 13.20 -23.88 0.72
CA MET A 1 12.04 -22.96 0.68
C MET A 1 12.08 -22.13 1.94
N PRO A 2 12.06 -20.79 1.87
CA PRO A 2 11.91 -19.99 3.09
C PRO A 2 10.57 -20.35 3.74
N PRO A 3 10.51 -20.51 5.07
CA PRO A 3 9.27 -20.82 5.76
C PRO A 3 8.25 -19.71 5.49
N SER A 4 7.02 -20.10 5.16
CA SER A 4 5.90 -19.16 5.07
C SER A 4 5.77 -18.45 6.41
N CYS A 5 5.72 -17.11 6.39
CA CYS A 5 5.52 -16.35 7.63
C CYS A 5 4.14 -16.70 8.22
N PRO A 6 4.06 -17.28 9.43
CA PRO A 6 2.79 -17.68 10.05
C PRO A 6 1.82 -16.50 10.21
N VAL A 7 2.35 -15.28 10.30
CA VAL A 7 1.61 -14.05 10.58
C VAL A 7 0.68 -13.63 9.42
N LEU A 8 0.87 -14.20 8.21
CA LEU A 8 0.13 -13.80 7.00
C LEU A 8 -0.88 -14.83 6.50
N GLN A 9 -1.06 -15.99 7.17
CA GLN A 9 -1.94 -17.05 6.67
C GLN A 9 -3.39 -16.59 6.48
N ASP A 10 -3.89 -15.70 7.36
CA ASP A 10 -5.28 -15.23 7.35
C ASP A 10 -5.47 -13.81 6.78
N VAL A 11 -4.47 -13.29 6.09
CA VAL A 11 -4.52 -11.96 5.49
C VAL A 11 -5.22 -11.97 4.14
N THR A 12 -6.18 -11.06 3.94
CA THR A 12 -6.72 -10.74 2.62
C THR A 12 -5.86 -9.64 1.99
N THR A 13 -5.04 -10.03 1.02
CA THR A 13 -4.14 -9.11 0.31
C THR A 13 -4.90 -8.35 -0.77
N ILE A 14 -4.67 -7.04 -0.87
CA ILE A 14 -5.16 -6.19 -1.95
C ILE A 14 -3.96 -5.56 -2.63
N ASN A 15 -3.75 -5.87 -3.91
CA ASN A 15 -2.67 -5.27 -4.65
C ASN A 15 -3.00 -3.85 -5.09
N TYR A 16 -1.97 -3.01 -5.09
CA TYR A 16 -2.03 -1.68 -5.67
C TYR A 16 -0.73 -1.36 -6.43
N THR A 17 -0.84 -0.46 -7.41
CA THR A 17 0.29 0.13 -8.12
C THR A 17 0.35 1.62 -7.86
N LEU A 18 1.56 2.18 -7.94
CA LEU A 18 1.81 3.61 -7.83
C LEU A 18 2.13 4.17 -9.22
N GLU A 19 1.31 5.11 -9.66
CA GLU A 19 1.47 5.77 -10.94
C GLU A 19 2.00 7.19 -10.73
N TRP A 20 3.01 7.56 -11.49
CA TRP A 20 3.76 8.79 -11.30
C TRP A 20 3.66 9.68 -12.54
N PRO A 21 2.49 10.26 -12.81
CA PRO A 21 2.21 10.92 -14.09
C PRO A 21 3.07 12.16 -14.33
N GLN A 22 3.66 12.71 -13.27
CA GLN A 22 4.48 13.92 -13.32
C GLN A 22 5.99 13.61 -13.42
N LEU A 23 6.40 12.35 -13.33
CA LEU A 23 7.80 11.96 -13.44
C LEU A 23 8.17 11.59 -14.88
N GLU A 24 9.40 11.85 -15.30
CA GLU A 24 9.84 11.58 -16.66
C GLU A 24 10.08 10.09 -16.92
N LYS A 25 10.68 9.37 -15.97
CA LYS A 25 11.02 7.94 -16.12
C LYS A 25 10.70 7.15 -14.85
N PRO A 26 9.43 7.13 -14.42
CA PRO A 26 9.04 6.37 -13.24
C PRO A 26 9.16 4.86 -13.48
N SER A 27 9.55 4.15 -12.44
CA SER A 27 9.76 2.72 -12.38
C SER A 27 9.41 2.21 -10.99
N ASN A 28 9.24 0.90 -10.87
CA ASN A 28 8.97 0.24 -9.59
C ASN A 28 10.14 0.30 -8.61
N THR A 29 11.28 0.88 -8.98
CA THR A 29 12.43 1.09 -8.10
C THR A 29 12.83 2.55 -7.98
N THR A 30 12.06 3.49 -8.57
CA THR A 30 12.42 4.92 -8.72
C THR A 30 12.81 5.62 -7.42
N PHE A 31 12.41 5.13 -6.25
CA PHE A 31 12.89 5.68 -4.98
C PHE A 31 13.40 4.60 -4.00
N ALA A 32 13.62 3.38 -4.49
CA ALA A 32 14.20 2.28 -3.70
C ALA A 32 15.73 2.46 -3.61
N GLY A 33 16.27 2.57 -2.40
CA GLY A 33 17.70 2.73 -2.14
C GLY A 33 18.22 4.19 -2.19
N THR A 34 19.53 4.36 -2.38
CA THR A 34 20.24 5.66 -2.40
C THR A 34 20.00 6.44 -3.71
N PRO A 35 20.02 7.77 -3.67
CA PRO A 35 18.93 8.58 -4.22
C PRO A 35 18.78 8.38 -5.73
N GLN A 36 17.71 7.69 -6.13
CA GLN A 36 17.26 7.76 -7.51
C GLN A 36 16.56 9.11 -7.69
N ILE A 37 17.09 9.90 -8.63
CA ILE A 37 16.65 11.24 -8.95
C ILE A 37 15.89 11.14 -10.27
N ASP A 38 14.61 11.49 -10.27
CA ASP A 38 13.82 11.64 -11.48
C ASP A 38 13.41 13.12 -11.65
N ILE A 39 13.16 13.52 -12.89
CA ILE A 39 12.68 14.85 -13.23
C ILE A 39 11.17 14.86 -13.08
N CYS A 40 10.68 15.72 -12.18
CA CYS A 40 9.28 16.01 -11.97
C CYS A 40 8.85 17.25 -12.76
N ARG A 41 7.65 17.19 -13.36
CA ARG A 41 7.01 18.29 -14.08
C ARG A 41 5.78 18.83 -13.34
N CYS A 42 5.60 18.49 -12.06
CA CYS A 42 4.45 18.97 -11.30
C CYS A 42 4.45 20.51 -11.20
N GLY A 43 3.28 21.12 -11.34
CA GLY A 43 3.12 22.58 -11.29
C GLY A 43 3.39 23.31 -12.60
N SER A 44 3.91 22.65 -13.64
CA SER A 44 3.93 23.23 -14.98
C SER A 44 2.62 22.95 -15.71
N LEU A 45 2.01 24.01 -16.26
CA LEU A 45 0.87 23.90 -17.18
C LEU A 45 1.29 23.42 -18.58
N ASN A 46 2.58 23.47 -18.89
CA ASN A 46 3.15 23.11 -20.19
C ASN A 46 4.09 21.91 -20.06
N LYS A 47 3.80 20.82 -20.78
CA LYS A 47 4.66 19.63 -20.82
C LYS A 47 6.10 19.92 -21.32
N HIS A 48 6.35 21.10 -21.88
CA HIS A 48 7.64 21.53 -22.44
C HIS A 48 8.55 22.31 -21.49
N ASP A 49 8.12 22.61 -20.25
CA ASP A 49 9.02 23.21 -19.26
C ASP A 49 10.17 22.27 -18.88
N VAL A 50 11.25 22.87 -18.36
CA VAL A 50 12.53 22.19 -18.05
C VAL A 50 12.39 21.17 -16.89
N GLY A 51 11.24 21.13 -16.18
CA GLY A 51 11.05 20.26 -15.02
C GLY A 51 11.95 20.64 -13.84
N HIS A 52 11.81 19.93 -12.72
CA HIS A 52 12.68 20.06 -11.54
C HIS A 52 13.01 18.68 -11.00
N VAL A 53 14.07 18.57 -10.20
CA VAL A 53 14.37 17.33 -9.48
C VAL A 53 13.22 17.00 -8.53
N TYR A 54 12.76 15.75 -8.53
CA TYR A 54 11.72 15.33 -7.60
C TYR A 54 12.12 15.62 -6.15
N GLU A 55 11.30 16.42 -5.48
CA GLU A 55 11.43 16.77 -4.08
C GLU A 55 10.31 16.13 -3.26
N ARG A 56 10.72 15.28 -2.32
CA ARG A 56 9.82 14.58 -1.39
C ARG A 56 8.94 15.59 -0.64
N TYR A 57 7.65 15.27 -0.50
CA TYR A 57 6.61 16.12 0.15
C TYR A 57 6.33 17.49 -0.48
N ARG A 58 7.08 17.89 -1.52
CA ARG A 58 6.83 19.12 -2.29
C ARG A 58 6.20 18.79 -3.63
N CYS A 59 6.72 17.78 -4.32
CA CYS A 59 6.14 17.29 -5.56
C CYS A 59 4.85 16.51 -5.31
N SER A 60 4.03 16.40 -6.37
CA SER A 60 2.80 15.61 -6.34
C SER A 60 3.06 14.16 -5.91
N ARG A 61 2.14 13.61 -5.12
CA ARG A 61 2.12 12.19 -4.74
C ARG A 61 1.78 11.33 -5.96
N PRO A 62 2.16 10.04 -5.97
CA PRO A 62 1.67 9.11 -6.99
C PRO A 62 0.15 8.95 -6.89
N GLU A 63 -0.45 8.65 -8.03
CA GLU A 63 -1.80 8.10 -8.10
C GLU A 63 -1.77 6.62 -7.70
N ILE A 64 -2.80 6.16 -6.99
CA ILE A 64 -2.88 4.79 -6.52
C ILE A 64 -3.96 4.07 -7.33
N ARG A 65 -3.56 3.01 -8.00
CA ARG A 65 -4.49 2.13 -8.73
C ARG A 65 -4.59 0.81 -7.99
N PHE A 66 -5.79 0.45 -7.54
CA PHE A 66 -6.05 -0.85 -6.93
C PHE A 66 -6.30 -1.89 -8.01
N SER A 67 -5.69 -3.06 -7.87
CA SER A 67 -5.95 -4.19 -8.77
C SER A 67 -7.39 -4.67 -8.65
N THR A 68 -8.02 -4.98 -9.78
CA THR A 68 -9.36 -5.57 -9.82
C THR A 68 -9.31 -7.05 -9.38
N PRO A 69 -10.45 -7.66 -9.01
CA PRO A 69 -10.49 -9.08 -8.63
C PRO A 69 -10.07 -10.06 -9.73
N ASP A 70 -10.03 -9.60 -10.99
CA ASP A 70 -9.69 -10.41 -12.16
C ASP A 70 -8.20 -10.30 -12.54
N GLU A 71 -7.48 -9.33 -11.98
CA GLU A 71 -6.02 -9.22 -12.13
C GLU A 71 -5.30 -10.28 -11.29
N GLU A 72 -4.07 -10.63 -11.69
CA GLU A 72 -3.22 -11.57 -10.95
C GLU A 72 -2.95 -11.05 -9.53
N LEU A 73 -3.24 -11.89 -8.54
CA LEU A 73 -3.03 -11.58 -7.13
C LEU A 73 -1.64 -12.04 -6.68
N TRP A 74 -0.82 -11.08 -6.27
CA TRP A 74 0.49 -11.30 -5.68
C TRP A 74 0.42 -11.15 -4.16
N VAL A 75 0.97 -12.11 -3.44
CA VAL A 75 1.01 -12.12 -1.97
C VAL A 75 2.45 -12.13 -1.47
N LEU A 76 2.65 -11.59 -0.27
CA LEU A 76 3.96 -11.56 0.37
C LEU A 76 4.35 -12.98 0.80
N GLN A 77 5.44 -13.50 0.23
CA GLN A 77 6.04 -14.75 0.67
C GLN A 77 6.96 -14.52 1.86
N ALA A 78 7.87 -13.54 1.73
CA ALA A 78 8.79 -13.12 2.78
C ALA A 78 9.34 -11.72 2.46
N PRO A 79 9.67 -10.89 3.46
CA PRO A 79 10.51 -9.73 3.23
C PRO A 79 11.98 -10.16 3.07
N LEU A 80 12.74 -9.45 2.22
CA LEU A 80 14.15 -9.72 1.92
C LEU A 80 14.93 -8.41 1.75
N GLY A 81 15.28 -7.78 2.88
CA GLY A 81 16.05 -6.52 2.87
C GLY A 81 15.32 -5.42 2.11
N GLN A 82 15.95 -4.91 1.05
CA GLN A 82 15.40 -3.83 0.21
C GLN A 82 14.28 -4.29 -0.75
N VAL A 83 13.97 -5.59 -0.80
CA VAL A 83 12.91 -6.13 -1.64
C VAL A 83 12.01 -7.10 -0.87
N ASN A 84 10.75 -7.17 -1.25
CA ASN A 84 9.78 -8.17 -0.81
C ASN A 84 9.78 -9.32 -1.82
N LEU A 85 9.95 -10.55 -1.34
CA LEU A 85 9.69 -11.75 -2.12
C LEU A 85 8.18 -11.93 -2.23
N LEU A 86 7.67 -11.76 -3.44
CA LEU A 86 6.27 -12.01 -3.77
C LEU A 86 6.11 -13.35 -4.47
N ARG A 87 4.93 -13.94 -4.32
CA ARG A 87 4.52 -15.12 -5.09
C ARG A 87 3.08 -14.96 -5.60
N PRO A 88 2.68 -15.71 -6.62
CA PRO A 88 1.27 -15.85 -6.96
C PRO A 88 0.47 -16.38 -5.78
N ALA A 89 -0.75 -15.87 -5.64
CA ALA A 89 -1.72 -16.33 -4.66
C ALA A 89 -2.16 -17.77 -4.93
N ASN A 90 -2.45 -18.51 -3.86
CA ASN A 90 -3.14 -19.80 -3.95
C ASN A 90 -4.66 -19.60 -4.08
N ASN A 91 -5.41 -20.69 -4.32
CA ASN A 91 -6.86 -20.62 -4.53
C ASN A 91 -7.61 -20.01 -3.32
N ASP A 92 -7.18 -20.26 -2.09
CA ASP A 92 -7.84 -19.74 -0.89
C ASP A 92 -7.61 -18.22 -0.73
N GLU A 93 -6.41 -17.74 -1.07
CA GLU A 93 -6.06 -16.32 -1.11
C GLU A 93 -6.85 -15.59 -2.20
N ILE A 94 -6.95 -16.18 -3.39
CA ILE A 94 -7.77 -15.67 -4.50
C ILE A 94 -9.24 -15.59 -4.09
N GLN A 95 -9.77 -16.65 -3.48
CA GLN A 95 -11.17 -16.70 -3.06
C GLN A 95 -11.47 -15.63 -2.00
N ARG A 96 -10.62 -15.48 -0.98
CA ARG A 96 -10.74 -14.41 0.02
C ARG A 96 -10.72 -13.02 -0.61
N ARG A 97 -9.86 -12.79 -1.61
CA ARG A 97 -9.81 -11.52 -2.33
C ARG A 97 -11.07 -11.26 -3.16
N ARG A 98 -11.67 -12.29 -3.76
CA ARG A 98 -12.91 -12.18 -4.52
C ARG A 98 -14.12 -11.84 -3.66
N GLU A 99 -14.10 -12.20 -2.37
CA GLU A 99 -15.18 -11.85 -1.43
C GLU A 99 -15.24 -10.35 -1.12
N ILE A 100 -14.12 -9.62 -1.21
CA ILE A 100 -14.08 -8.17 -0.94
C ILE A 100 -13.74 -7.38 -2.20
N HIS A 101 -14.68 -6.58 -2.69
CA HIS A 101 -14.50 -5.69 -3.84
C HIS A 101 -15.42 -4.47 -3.72
N ALA A 102 -15.28 -3.51 -4.63
CA ALA A 102 -16.02 -2.24 -4.58
C ALA A 102 -17.56 -2.41 -4.52
N THR A 103 -18.07 -3.52 -5.05
CA THR A 103 -19.51 -3.87 -5.08
C THR A 103 -19.87 -5.04 -4.16
N ALA A 104 -18.96 -5.47 -3.29
CA ALA A 104 -19.23 -6.54 -2.33
C ALA A 104 -20.21 -6.08 -1.25
N GLU A 105 -20.99 -7.02 -0.73
CA GLU A 105 -21.85 -6.77 0.43
C GLU A 105 -21.02 -6.29 1.63
N PRO A 106 -21.51 -5.29 2.40
CA PRO A 106 -20.79 -4.76 3.55
C PRO A 106 -20.31 -5.82 4.56
N SER A 107 -21.08 -6.89 4.73
CA SER A 107 -20.77 -7.99 5.65
C SER A 107 -19.55 -8.82 5.24
N ALA A 108 -19.17 -8.81 3.96
CA ALA A 108 -18.02 -9.58 3.46
C ALA A 108 -16.67 -9.09 4.05
N TYR A 109 -16.64 -7.84 4.51
CA TYR A 109 -15.47 -7.23 5.16
C TYR A 109 -15.29 -7.70 6.61
N LYS A 110 -16.32 -8.29 7.22
CA LYS A 110 -16.32 -8.68 8.62
C LYS A 110 -15.32 -9.81 8.87
N GLY A 111 -14.45 -9.62 9.86
CA GLY A 111 -13.47 -10.63 10.27
C GLY A 111 -12.28 -10.79 9.32
N LYS A 112 -12.17 -9.97 8.27
CA LYS A 112 -11.02 -9.97 7.37
C LYS A 112 -9.90 -9.11 7.96
N ASN A 113 -8.68 -9.61 7.88
CA ASN A 113 -7.46 -8.84 8.12
C ASN A 113 -6.91 -8.36 6.78
N ILE A 114 -7.06 -7.07 6.47
CA ILE A 114 -6.73 -6.54 5.14
C ILE A 114 -5.28 -6.02 5.12
N LEU A 115 -4.53 -6.39 4.09
CA LEU A 115 -3.19 -5.89 3.80
C LEU A 115 -3.12 -5.31 2.40
N LEU A 116 -2.70 -4.05 2.28
CA LEU A 116 -2.38 -3.45 1.00
C LEU A 116 -0.93 -3.74 0.64
N LEU A 117 -0.69 -4.29 -0.57
CA LEU A 117 0.63 -4.71 -1.00
C LEU A 117 0.94 -4.26 -2.43
N SER A 118 2.04 -3.55 -2.62
CA SER A 118 2.50 -3.15 -3.96
C SER A 118 3.88 -3.73 -4.25
N GLY A 119 3.99 -4.48 -5.35
CA GLY A 119 5.26 -4.87 -5.97
C GLY A 119 6.35 -5.41 -5.02
N PRO A 120 7.57 -5.61 -5.54
CA PRO A 120 8.67 -6.11 -4.74
C PRO A 120 9.35 -5.03 -3.89
N CYS A 121 8.97 -3.76 -3.95
CA CYS A 121 9.64 -2.73 -3.14
C CYS A 121 8.85 -2.47 -1.84
N PRO A 122 9.51 -2.40 -0.67
CA PRO A 122 8.92 -1.91 0.58
C PRO A 122 8.42 -0.48 0.43
N ARG A 123 7.14 -0.23 0.73
CA ARG A 123 6.46 1.02 0.33
C ARG A 123 5.88 1.83 1.48
N GLY A 124 6.13 1.44 2.73
CA GLY A 124 5.97 2.28 3.93
C GLY A 124 4.86 3.33 3.90
N ARG A 125 5.25 4.60 3.77
CA ARG A 125 4.34 5.76 3.65
C ARG A 125 3.26 5.58 2.58
N TYR A 126 3.58 4.95 1.46
CA TYR A 126 2.65 4.68 0.37
C TYR A 126 1.73 3.51 0.65
N GLN A 127 2.15 2.52 1.45
CA GLN A 127 1.24 1.52 1.97
C GLN A 127 0.20 2.17 2.89
N ALA A 128 0.63 3.06 3.79
CA ALA A 128 -0.28 3.80 4.65
C ALA A 128 -1.25 4.68 3.82
N LEU A 129 -0.74 5.38 2.81
CA LEU A 129 -1.55 6.17 1.88
C LEU A 129 -2.54 5.31 1.08
N ALA A 130 -2.10 4.17 0.54
CA ALA A 130 -2.94 3.23 -0.20
C ALA A 130 -4.04 2.66 0.69
N THR A 131 -3.70 2.30 1.93
CA THR A 131 -4.66 1.82 2.92
C THR A 131 -5.71 2.89 3.20
N LEU A 132 -5.30 4.14 3.44
CA LEU A 132 -6.22 5.26 3.66
C LEU A 132 -7.16 5.47 2.45
N GLN A 133 -6.61 5.48 1.24
CA GLN A 133 -7.42 5.66 0.02
C GLN A 133 -8.37 4.49 -0.21
N TYR A 134 -7.93 3.26 0.03
CA TYR A 134 -8.76 2.08 -0.05
C TYR A 134 -9.96 2.21 0.90
N LEU A 135 -9.73 2.50 2.19
CA LEU A 135 -10.79 2.66 3.17
C LEU A 135 -11.77 3.80 2.80
N LYS A 136 -11.25 4.91 2.27
CA LYS A 136 -12.09 6.03 1.77
C LYS A 136 -12.95 5.64 0.58
N SER A 137 -12.46 4.75 -0.28
CA SER A 137 -13.20 4.26 -1.46
C SER A 137 -14.39 3.36 -1.08
N LEU A 138 -14.38 2.78 0.12
CA LEU A 138 -15.43 1.87 0.55
C LEU A 138 -16.71 2.61 0.94
N PRO A 139 -17.90 2.01 0.67
CA PRO A 139 -19.16 2.50 1.21
C PRO A 139 -19.12 2.60 2.74
N PRO A 140 -19.83 3.58 3.37
CA PRO A 140 -19.87 3.73 4.82
C PRO A 140 -20.24 2.44 5.57
N LEU A 141 -21.17 1.65 5.02
CA LEU A 141 -21.60 0.38 5.62
C LEU A 141 -20.49 -0.69 5.60
N ALA A 142 -19.68 -0.74 4.54
CA ALA A 142 -18.55 -1.66 4.46
C ALA A 142 -17.48 -1.29 5.50
N ARG A 143 -17.19 0.01 5.66
CA ARG A 143 -16.26 0.51 6.69
C ARG A 143 -16.63 0.07 8.10
N GLN A 144 -17.92 0.01 8.43
CA GLN A 144 -18.39 -0.46 9.74
C GLN A 144 -18.07 -1.93 10.00
N ASN A 145 -17.77 -2.73 8.98
CA ASN A 145 -17.44 -4.15 9.14
C ASN A 145 -15.94 -4.42 9.20
N ILE A 146 -15.09 -3.41 8.94
CA ILE A 146 -13.64 -3.55 9.05
C ILE A 146 -13.23 -3.54 10.51
N ASN A 147 -12.60 -4.63 10.94
CA ASN A 147 -12.15 -4.79 12.33
C ASN A 147 -10.63 -4.99 12.46
N SER A 148 -9.94 -5.34 11.38
CA SER A 148 -8.53 -5.68 11.40
C SER A 148 -7.80 -5.21 10.14
N LEU A 149 -6.61 -4.65 10.33
CA LEU A 149 -5.69 -4.23 9.27
C LEU A 149 -4.29 -4.72 9.60
N SER A 150 -3.53 -5.05 8.56
CA SER A 150 -2.10 -5.35 8.64
C SER A 150 -1.28 -4.31 7.91
N LEU A 151 -0.19 -3.88 8.53
CA LEU A 151 0.83 -3.03 7.90
C LEU A 151 2.17 -3.76 7.93
N LEU A 152 2.98 -3.51 6.90
CA LEU A 152 4.37 -3.95 6.83
C LEU A 152 5.24 -2.74 7.21
N ILE A 153 6.10 -2.93 8.20
CA ILE A 153 7.05 -1.90 8.65
C ILE A 153 8.45 -2.43 8.39
N GLN A 154 9.18 -1.77 7.49
CA GLN A 154 10.51 -2.21 7.05
C GLN A 154 11.51 -1.03 7.11
N PRO A 155 12.81 -1.27 7.39
CA PRO A 155 13.80 -0.20 7.49
C PRO A 155 14.12 0.47 6.14
N TYR A 156 13.85 -0.22 5.02
CA TYR A 156 14.20 0.24 3.67
C TYR A 156 13.00 0.77 2.87
N GLU A 157 12.06 1.43 3.55
CA GLU A 157 10.86 1.95 2.90
C GLU A 157 11.17 3.03 1.86
N GLU A 158 10.59 2.84 0.68
CA GLU A 158 10.75 3.75 -0.43
C GLU A 158 10.26 5.16 -0.09
N ASP A 159 11.10 6.16 -0.41
CA ASP A 159 10.79 7.58 -0.23
C ASP A 159 10.46 7.96 1.24
N CYS A 160 11.01 7.24 2.21
CA CYS A 160 10.84 7.54 3.64
C CYS A 160 12.12 8.16 4.23
N SER A 161 11.99 9.32 4.89
CA SER A 161 12.85 9.64 6.03
C SER A 161 12.09 9.24 7.31
N PRO A 162 12.76 8.76 8.37
CA PRO A 162 12.08 8.38 9.62
C PRO A 162 11.18 9.49 10.17
N SER A 163 11.58 10.76 10.01
CA SER A 163 10.82 11.94 10.40
C SER A 163 9.53 12.18 9.61
N ALA A 164 9.41 11.59 8.42
CA ALA A 164 8.35 11.93 7.47
C ALA A 164 7.37 10.78 7.17
N CYS A 165 7.74 9.53 7.48
CA CYS A 165 6.79 8.42 7.56
C CYS A 165 5.70 8.67 8.61
N GLY A 166 6.05 9.34 9.72
CA GLY A 166 5.12 9.64 10.81
C GLY A 166 3.82 10.30 10.35
N ARG A 167 3.88 11.23 9.38
CA ARG A 167 2.66 11.91 8.90
C ARG A 167 1.68 10.98 8.18
N ALA A 168 2.17 10.07 7.35
CA ALA A 168 1.29 9.14 6.62
C ALA A 168 0.60 8.15 7.57
N TYR A 169 1.33 7.67 8.59
CA TYR A 169 0.76 6.82 9.63
C TYR A 169 -0.20 7.60 10.55
N LEU A 170 0.08 8.87 10.86
CA LEU A 170 -0.85 9.74 11.61
C LEU A 170 -2.14 9.97 10.84
N ASP A 171 -2.07 10.31 9.55
CA ASP A 171 -3.24 10.51 8.70
C ASP A 171 -4.12 9.24 8.64
N LEU A 172 -3.49 8.06 8.51
CA LEU A 172 -4.19 6.77 8.56
C LEU A 172 -4.82 6.52 9.94
N THR A 173 -4.08 6.79 11.01
CA THR A 173 -4.54 6.57 12.39
C THR A 173 -5.74 7.43 12.73
N HIS A 174 -5.70 8.73 12.42
CA HIS A 174 -6.83 9.63 12.61
C HIS A 174 -8.06 9.13 11.85
N TYR A 175 -7.88 8.74 10.58
CA TYR A 175 -8.99 8.21 9.80
C TYR A 175 -9.58 6.92 10.37
N ILE A 176 -8.74 6.00 10.86
CA ILE A 176 -9.20 4.76 11.50
C ILE A 176 -10.08 5.10 12.72
N ILE A 177 -9.62 6.01 13.58
CA ILE A 177 -10.34 6.43 14.79
C ILE A 177 -11.69 7.06 14.44
N GLU A 178 -11.72 7.92 13.42
CA GLU A 178 -12.91 8.68 13.04
C GLU A 178 -13.93 7.86 12.21
N ALA A 179 -13.44 6.99 11.31
CA ALA A 179 -14.26 6.42 10.25
C ALA A 179 -14.49 4.90 10.35
N LEU A 180 -13.77 4.18 11.22
CA LEU A 180 -13.91 2.74 11.41
C LEU A 180 -14.40 2.41 12.84
N PRO A 181 -15.71 2.56 13.13
CA PRO A 181 -16.24 2.48 14.50
C PRO A 181 -16.07 1.11 15.17
N ASN A 182 -15.90 0.05 14.38
CA ASN A 182 -15.72 -1.32 14.88
C ASN A 182 -14.28 -1.83 14.71
N PHE A 183 -13.33 -0.94 14.45
CA PHE A 183 -11.92 -1.31 14.35
C PHE A 183 -11.39 -1.79 15.70
N ARG A 184 -10.63 -2.88 15.69
CA ARG A 184 -10.13 -3.52 16.92
C ARG A 184 -8.64 -3.80 16.89
N THR A 185 -8.14 -4.25 15.73
CA THR A 185 -6.80 -4.83 15.66
C THR A 185 -5.99 -4.18 14.55
N LEU A 186 -4.82 -3.62 14.91
CA LEU A 186 -3.79 -3.24 13.96
C LEU A 186 -2.60 -4.18 14.12
N CYS A 187 -2.35 -5.03 13.12
CA CYS A 187 -1.23 -5.94 13.08
C CYS A 187 -0.01 -5.24 12.45
N LEU A 188 1.00 -4.94 13.26
CA LEU A 188 2.26 -4.38 12.78
C LEU A 188 3.24 -5.52 12.50
N ASN A 189 3.52 -5.78 11.23
CA ASN A 189 4.51 -6.76 10.81
C ASN A 189 5.84 -6.03 10.66
N ILE A 190 6.56 -5.95 11.77
CA ILE A 190 7.86 -5.28 11.86
C ILE A 190 8.94 -6.28 11.50
N TRP A 191 9.76 -5.93 10.51
CA TRP A 191 10.90 -6.75 10.08
C TRP A 191 12.18 -5.95 10.24
N GLY A 192 13.09 -6.45 11.09
CA GLY A 192 14.46 -5.95 11.22
C GLY A 192 15.41 -6.65 10.26
N GLU A 193 16.60 -6.10 10.10
CA GLU A 193 17.72 -6.69 9.34
C GLU A 193 18.08 -8.11 9.81
#